data_AF-A0A9D1QH94-F1
#
_entry.id   AF-A0A9D1QH94-F1
#
_cell.length_a   1.000
_cell.length_b   1.000
_cell.length_c   1.000
_cell.angle_alpha   90.00
_cell.angle_beta   90.00
_cell.angle_gamma   90.00
#
_symmetry.space_group_name_H-M   'P 1'
#
loop_
_entity.id
_entity.type
_entity.pdbx_description
1 polymer ?
#
loop_
_entity_poly.entity_id
_entity_poly.type
_entity_poly.pdbx_seq_one_letter_code
_entity_poly.pdbx_strand_id
1 'polypeptide(L)'
;MDALKKELENDLGDGAWILDIHNNPFFDFFSEKGNVRHGSHVNDAVLLFNTALNFLDETPEDENRELHVLAGDYLFSRFYMYLAKDGSYSVLRDMMKISKQLSSRKSRLASSGEVPGADEVKWLLYAPMLYLVEHGFADGGLEVLIDEQMKTTDITSLPYITQE
;
A
#
# COMPACT_ATOMS: atom_id res chain seq x y z
N MET A 1 -20.97 1.07 -0.28
CA MET A 1 -19.96 1.34 0.77
C MET A 1 -19.29 0.02 1.09
N ASP A 2 -18.03 -0.07 0.71
CA ASP A 2 -17.22 -1.28 0.68
C ASP A 2 -17.07 -1.92 2.08
N ALA A 3 -17.09 -3.25 2.15
CA ALA A 3 -17.03 -4.00 3.40
C ALA A 3 -15.70 -3.76 4.13
N LEU A 4 -14.60 -3.66 3.37
CA LEU A 4 -13.27 -3.39 3.92
C LEU A 4 -13.19 -1.99 4.55
N LYS A 5 -13.67 -0.95 3.85
CA LYS A 5 -13.69 0.44 4.38
C LYS A 5 -14.40 0.50 5.75
N LYS A 6 -15.60 -0.08 5.84
CA LYS A 6 -16.37 -0.14 7.10
C LYS A 6 -15.67 -0.90 8.20
N GLU A 7 -14.95 -1.95 7.86
CA GLU A 7 -14.23 -2.76 8.83
C GLU A 7 -13.07 -1.97 9.46
N LEU A 8 -12.28 -1.27 8.63
CA LEU A 8 -11.20 -0.41 9.11
C LEU A 8 -11.75 0.73 9.98
N GLU A 9 -12.87 1.35 9.60
CA GLU A 9 -13.52 2.40 10.40
C GLU A 9 -13.96 1.89 11.78
N ASN A 10 -14.56 0.70 11.82
CA ASN A 10 -15.02 0.12 13.08
C ASN A 10 -13.86 -0.25 14.02
N ASP A 11 -12.76 -0.75 13.46
CA ASP A 11 -11.59 -1.18 14.24
C ASP A 11 -10.76 0.01 14.75
N LEU A 12 -10.59 1.06 13.94
CA LEU A 12 -9.80 2.25 14.29
C LEU A 12 -10.63 3.32 15.02
N GLY A 13 -11.96 3.24 14.96
CA GLY A 13 -12.86 4.20 15.56
C GLY A 13 -12.58 5.63 15.11
N ASP A 14 -12.52 6.55 16.08
CA ASP A 14 -12.23 7.97 15.84
C ASP A 14 -10.85 8.22 15.22
N GLY A 15 -9.94 7.24 15.22
CA GLY A 15 -8.63 7.34 14.57
C GLY A 15 -8.62 7.03 13.07
N ALA A 16 -9.73 6.54 12.51
CA ALA A 16 -9.78 6.07 11.11
C ALA A 16 -9.50 7.16 10.07
N TRP A 17 -9.73 8.43 10.41
CA TRP A 17 -9.51 9.56 9.49
C TRP A 17 -8.08 9.66 9.00
N ILE A 18 -7.10 9.19 9.80
CA ILE A 18 -5.67 9.32 9.46
C ILE A 18 -5.30 8.51 8.22
N LEU A 19 -6.08 7.49 7.87
CA LEU A 19 -5.84 6.64 6.70
C LEU A 19 -6.47 7.17 5.41
N ASP A 20 -7.30 8.21 5.51
CA ASP A 20 -8.02 8.84 4.40
C ASP A 20 -8.67 7.86 3.39
N ILE A 21 -9.21 6.75 3.91
CA ILE A 21 -9.66 5.59 3.11
C ILE A 21 -10.76 5.92 2.09
N HIS A 22 -11.51 7.00 2.30
CA HIS A 22 -12.61 7.40 1.41
C HIS A 22 -12.14 8.18 0.19
N ASN A 23 -10.99 8.83 0.28
CA ASN A 23 -10.38 9.53 -0.84
C ASN A 23 -9.33 8.67 -1.55
N ASN A 24 -9.05 7.46 -1.04
CA ASN A 24 -8.13 6.53 -1.66
C ASN A 24 -8.83 5.72 -2.78
N PRO A 25 -8.48 5.94 -4.07
CA PRO A 25 -9.18 5.34 -5.21
C PRO A 25 -8.95 3.83 -5.33
N PHE A 26 -7.90 3.29 -4.71
CA PHE A 26 -7.65 1.85 -4.75
C PHE A 26 -8.69 1.07 -3.97
N PHE A 27 -9.20 1.61 -2.85
CA PHE A 27 -10.30 0.95 -2.14
C PHE A 27 -11.58 0.91 -2.98
N ASP A 28 -11.86 1.96 -3.75
CA ASP A 28 -13.01 1.93 -4.67
C ASP A 28 -12.79 0.93 -5.80
N PHE A 29 -11.57 0.87 -6.35
CA PHE A 29 -11.22 -0.09 -7.39
C PHE A 29 -11.49 -1.55 -6.98
N PHE A 30 -11.08 -1.98 -5.79
CA PHE A 30 -11.29 -3.37 -5.33
C PHE A 30 -12.72 -3.67 -4.87
N SER A 31 -13.50 -2.62 -4.57
CA SER A 31 -14.92 -2.76 -4.24
C SER A 31 -15.78 -3.17 -5.44
N GLU A 32 -15.28 -2.97 -6.66
CA GLU A 32 -15.95 -3.35 -7.90
C GLU A 32 -15.63 -4.79 -8.31
N LYS A 33 -16.67 -5.64 -8.34
CA LYS A 33 -16.52 -7.09 -8.64
C LYS A 33 -15.86 -7.41 -9.99
N GLY A 34 -15.90 -6.51 -10.96
CA GLY A 34 -15.28 -6.70 -12.28
C GLY A 34 -13.75 -6.65 -12.23
N ASN A 35 -13.21 -5.92 -11.26
CA ASN A 35 -11.79 -5.58 -11.19
C ASN A 35 -10.97 -6.67 -10.45
N VAL A 36 -11.64 -7.43 -9.58
CA VAL A 36 -11.07 -8.59 -8.87
C VAL A 36 -11.29 -9.85 -9.69
N ARG A 37 -10.19 -10.48 -10.15
CA ARG A 37 -10.26 -11.73 -10.92
C ARG A 37 -10.43 -12.95 -10.04
N HIS A 38 -9.66 -13.04 -8.96
CA HIS A 38 -9.81 -14.08 -7.94
C HIS A 38 -9.17 -13.66 -6.61
N GLY A 39 -9.52 -14.36 -5.52
CA GLY A 39 -8.92 -14.15 -4.20
C GLY A 39 -9.13 -12.73 -3.68
N SER A 40 -10.37 -12.31 -3.47
CA SER A 40 -10.69 -10.96 -2.97
C SER A 40 -9.93 -10.65 -1.67
N HIS A 41 -9.81 -11.63 -0.77
CA HIS A 41 -9.02 -11.49 0.45
C HIS A 41 -7.54 -11.22 0.21
N VAL A 42 -6.95 -11.75 -0.87
CA VAL A 42 -5.56 -11.47 -1.24
C VAL A 42 -5.44 -10.03 -1.76
N ASN A 43 -6.38 -9.59 -2.58
CA ASN A 43 -6.40 -8.22 -3.09
C ASN A 43 -6.54 -7.21 -1.94
N ASP A 44 -7.49 -7.45 -1.03
CA ASP A 44 -7.67 -6.65 0.18
C ASP A 44 -6.39 -6.65 1.03
N ALA A 45 -5.80 -7.82 1.29
CA ALA A 45 -4.59 -7.92 2.09
C ALA A 45 -3.43 -7.11 1.47
N VAL A 46 -3.20 -7.27 0.18
CA VAL A 46 -2.11 -6.59 -0.52
C VAL A 46 -2.36 -5.08 -0.64
N LEU A 47 -3.62 -4.64 -0.78
CA LEU A 47 -3.99 -3.23 -0.68
C LEU A 47 -3.63 -2.64 0.69
N LEU A 48 -3.98 -3.34 1.78
CA LEU A 48 -3.63 -2.89 3.14
C LEU A 48 -2.11 -2.85 3.34
N PHE A 49 -1.40 -3.85 2.81
CA PHE A 49 0.07 -3.91 2.87
C PHE A 49 0.72 -2.75 2.12
N ASN A 50 0.27 -2.45 0.90
CA ASN A 50 0.77 -1.33 0.11
C ASN A 50 0.46 0.01 0.79
N THR A 51 -0.77 0.16 1.28
CA THR A 51 -1.18 1.35 2.03
C THR A 51 -0.31 1.55 3.26
N ALA A 52 -0.02 0.51 4.03
CA ALA A 52 0.86 0.59 5.19
C ALA A 52 2.28 1.04 4.83
N LEU A 53 2.85 0.49 3.76
CA LEU A 53 4.20 0.85 3.30
C LEU A 53 4.30 2.32 2.91
N ASN A 54 3.36 2.82 2.11
CA ASN A 54 3.37 4.21 1.65
C ASN A 54 3.02 5.17 2.79
N PHE A 55 2.05 4.80 3.63
CA PHE A 55 1.68 5.59 4.79
C PHE A 55 2.88 5.81 5.71
N LEU A 56 3.62 4.76 6.04
CA LEU A 56 4.81 4.87 6.92
C LEU A 56 6.02 5.55 6.27
N ASP A 57 5.99 5.82 4.96
CA ASP A 57 7.01 6.66 4.33
C ASP A 57 6.75 8.16 4.55
N GLU A 58 5.51 8.55 4.88
CA GLU A 58 5.16 9.95 5.12
C GLU A 58 5.70 10.44 6.47
N THR A 59 6.01 11.73 6.56
CA THR A 59 6.38 12.35 7.83
C THR A 59 5.12 12.89 8.51
N PRO A 60 4.63 12.28 9.60
CA PRO A 60 3.45 12.77 10.29
C PRO A 60 3.78 14.06 11.07
N GLU A 61 2.75 14.84 11.36
CA GLU A 61 2.84 15.90 12.37
C GLU A 61 3.13 15.30 13.76
N ASP A 62 3.84 16.04 14.61
CA ASP A 62 4.29 15.57 15.92
C ASP A 62 3.14 15.04 16.80
N GLU A 63 1.97 15.69 16.76
CA GLU A 63 0.79 15.29 17.53
C GLU A 63 0.14 13.99 17.03
N ASN A 64 0.37 13.64 15.76
CA ASN A 64 -0.21 12.47 15.10
C ASN A 64 0.77 11.30 15.01
N ARG A 65 2.03 11.48 15.44
CA ARG A 65 3.10 10.49 15.28
C ARG A 65 2.78 9.12 15.87
N GLU A 66 2.20 9.06 17.07
CA GLU A 66 1.83 7.79 17.70
C GLU A 66 0.72 7.08 16.93
N LEU A 67 -0.35 7.82 16.58
CA LEU A 67 -1.47 7.29 15.82
C LEU A 67 -1.04 6.81 14.43
N HIS A 68 -0.12 7.54 13.80
CA HIS A 68 0.47 7.18 12.50
C HIS A 68 1.21 5.83 12.57
N VAL A 69 2.08 5.62 13.56
CA VAL A 69 2.77 4.33 13.72
C VAL A 69 1.76 3.20 14.01
N LEU A 70 0.81 3.43 14.92
CA LEU A 70 -0.17 2.42 15.30
C LEU A 70 -1.11 2.03 14.15
N ALA A 71 -1.53 3.00 13.33
CA ALA A 71 -2.37 2.74 12.17
C ALA A 71 -1.60 1.93 11.09
N GLY A 72 -0.31 2.22 10.86
CA GLY A 72 0.55 1.42 10.00
C GLY A 72 0.70 -0.02 10.50
N ASP A 73 0.99 -0.21 11.79
CA ASP A 73 1.10 -1.54 12.42
C ASP A 73 -0.21 -2.32 12.37
N TYR A 74 -1.34 -1.63 12.55
CA TYR A 74 -2.67 -2.20 12.41
C TYR A 74 -2.89 -2.72 10.98
N LEU A 75 -2.61 -1.92 9.95
CA LEU A 75 -2.73 -2.35 8.55
C LEU A 75 -1.87 -3.58 8.23
N PHE A 76 -0.63 -3.64 8.74
CA PHE A 76 0.19 -4.85 8.61
C PHE A 76 -0.42 -6.06 9.32
N SER A 77 -0.92 -5.89 10.54
CA SER A 77 -1.56 -6.96 11.30
C SER A 77 -2.76 -7.53 10.54
N ARG A 78 -3.57 -6.66 9.95
CA ARG A 78 -4.71 -7.01 9.10
C ARG A 78 -4.28 -7.78 7.84
N PHE A 79 -3.22 -7.32 7.17
CA PHE A 79 -2.61 -8.05 6.06
C PHE A 79 -2.23 -9.50 6.45
N TYR A 80 -1.52 -9.69 7.56
CA TYR A 80 -1.15 -11.03 8.03
C TYR A 80 -2.36 -11.90 8.34
N MET A 81 -3.39 -11.34 8.99
CA MET A 81 -4.62 -12.05 9.32
C MET A 81 -5.36 -12.55 8.07
N TYR A 82 -5.47 -11.72 7.03
CA TYR A 82 -6.16 -12.08 5.79
C TYR A 82 -5.45 -13.23 5.06
N LEU A 83 -4.12 -13.18 4.97
CA LEU A 83 -3.37 -14.24 4.30
C LEU A 83 -3.29 -15.53 5.12
N ALA A 84 -3.27 -15.44 6.46
CA ALA A 84 -3.23 -16.60 7.34
C ALA A 84 -4.54 -17.40 7.31
N LYS A 85 -5.69 -16.72 7.25
CA LYS A 85 -7.03 -17.34 7.26
C LYS A 85 -7.22 -18.36 6.14
N ASP A 86 -6.70 -18.05 4.95
CA ASP A 86 -6.85 -18.87 3.75
C ASP A 86 -5.54 -19.59 3.36
N GLY A 87 -4.53 -19.58 4.24
CA GLY A 87 -3.26 -20.27 4.01
C GLY A 87 -2.47 -19.77 2.78
N SER A 88 -2.63 -18.49 2.42
CA SER A 88 -2.01 -17.87 1.24
C SER A 88 -0.53 -17.52 1.49
N TYR A 89 0.24 -18.47 2.02
CA TYR A 89 1.62 -18.28 2.47
C TYR A 89 2.62 -17.98 1.35
N SER A 90 2.32 -18.36 0.11
CA SER A 90 3.13 -17.98 -1.05
C SER A 90 3.12 -16.45 -1.22
N VAL A 91 1.93 -15.86 -1.24
CA VAL A 91 1.75 -14.40 -1.34
C VAL A 91 2.42 -13.71 -0.17
N LEU A 92 2.24 -14.22 1.06
CA LEU A 92 2.89 -13.68 2.24
C LEU A 92 4.41 -13.62 2.08
N ARG A 93 5.03 -14.73 1.69
CA ARG A 93 6.47 -14.83 1.48
C ARG A 93 6.93 -13.85 0.40
N ASP A 94 6.17 -13.70 -0.67
CA ASP A 94 6.57 -12.85 -1.79
C ASP A 94 6.39 -11.36 -1.44
N MET A 95 5.37 -10.98 -0.67
CA MET A 95 5.24 -9.65 -0.07
C MET A 95 6.41 -9.32 0.88
N MET A 96 6.88 -10.27 1.70
CA MET A 96 8.05 -10.07 2.56
C MET A 96 9.35 -9.87 1.77
N LYS A 97 9.49 -10.53 0.60
CA LYS A 97 10.63 -10.29 -0.28
C LYS A 97 10.55 -8.90 -0.90
N ILE A 98 9.37 -8.51 -1.39
CA ILE A 98 9.13 -7.19 -1.98
C ILE A 98 9.43 -6.10 -0.95
N SER A 99 8.87 -6.17 0.26
CA SER A 99 9.13 -5.14 1.29
C SER A 99 10.61 -5.03 1.64
N LYS A 100 11.32 -6.15 1.78
CA LYS A 100 12.77 -6.14 2.01
C LYS A 100 13.52 -5.43 0.87
N GLN A 101 13.14 -5.69 -0.38
CA GLN A 101 13.75 -5.04 -1.54
C GLN A 101 13.44 -3.54 -1.56
N LEU A 102 12.19 -3.15 -1.31
CA LEU A 102 11.74 -1.76 -1.21
C LEU A 102 12.51 -1.01 -0.12
N SER A 103 12.51 -1.50 1.12
CA SER A 103 13.23 -0.87 2.23
C SER A 103 14.73 -0.76 1.96
N SER A 104 15.34 -1.79 1.38
CA SER A 104 16.75 -1.75 1.01
C SER A 104 17.05 -0.72 -0.07
N ARG A 105 16.16 -0.53 -1.05
CA ARG A 105 16.37 0.45 -2.13
C ARG A 105 16.13 1.88 -1.63
N LYS A 106 15.04 2.12 -0.90
CA LYS A 106 14.72 3.41 -0.27
C LYS A 106 15.84 3.89 0.66
N SER A 107 16.36 3.00 1.52
CA SER A 107 17.50 3.31 2.39
C SER A 107 18.78 3.67 1.59
N ARG A 108 19.02 3.02 0.46
CA ARG A 108 20.15 3.37 -0.42
C ARG A 108 19.97 4.75 -1.03
N LEU A 109 18.80 5.06 -1.59
CA LEU A 109 18.48 6.36 -2.19
C LEU A 109 18.67 7.48 -1.16
N ALA A 110 18.14 7.28 0.06
CA ALA A 110 18.33 8.21 1.17
C ALA A 110 19.79 8.36 1.62
N SER A 111 20.68 7.41 1.32
CA SER A 111 22.10 7.51 1.67
C SER A 111 22.97 8.06 0.54
N SER A 112 22.56 7.85 -0.72
CA SER A 112 23.34 8.24 -1.90
C SER A 112 22.94 9.58 -2.50
N GLY A 113 21.75 10.09 -2.19
CA GLY A 113 21.16 11.27 -2.86
C GLY A 113 20.85 11.01 -4.34
N GLU A 114 20.80 9.74 -4.76
CA GLU A 114 20.42 9.35 -6.11
C GLU A 114 18.93 9.64 -6.32
N VAL A 115 18.59 10.28 -7.44
CA VAL A 115 17.19 10.53 -7.82
C VAL A 115 16.69 9.36 -8.67
N PRO A 116 15.69 8.60 -8.22
CA PRO A 116 15.14 7.48 -8.98
C PRO A 116 14.40 7.95 -10.23
N GLY A 117 14.39 7.13 -11.28
CA GLY A 117 13.58 7.35 -12.48
C GLY A 117 12.08 7.09 -12.23
N ALA A 118 11.21 7.56 -13.11
CA ALA A 118 9.75 7.45 -12.95
C ALA A 118 9.26 6.00 -12.76
N ASP A 119 9.75 5.06 -13.56
CA ASP A 119 9.40 3.64 -13.44
C ASP A 119 9.87 3.03 -12.11
N GLU A 120 11.02 3.49 -11.62
CA GLU A 120 11.54 3.07 -10.33
C GLU A 120 10.68 3.64 -9.19
N VAL A 121 10.24 4.89 -9.26
CA VAL A 121 9.31 5.45 -8.27
C VAL A 121 7.98 4.68 -8.27
N LYS A 122 7.41 4.39 -9.44
CA LYS A 122 6.20 3.56 -9.55
C LYS A 122 6.39 2.22 -8.86
N TRP A 123 7.53 1.56 -9.09
CA TRP A 123 7.86 0.31 -8.41
C TRP A 123 8.03 0.50 -6.89
N LEU A 124 8.70 1.58 -6.44
CA LEU A 124 8.93 1.86 -5.02
C LEU A 124 7.64 2.08 -4.22
N LEU A 125 6.58 2.57 -4.86
CA LEU A 125 5.29 2.89 -4.24
C LEU A 125 4.22 1.81 -4.44
N TYR A 126 4.32 1.02 -5.50
CA TYR A 126 3.23 0.14 -5.91
C TYR A 126 3.65 -1.28 -6.30
N ALA A 127 4.89 -1.71 -6.04
CA ALA A 127 5.33 -3.09 -6.30
C ALA A 127 4.37 -4.17 -5.74
N PRO A 128 3.82 -4.06 -4.51
CA PRO A 128 2.78 -4.97 -4.03
C PRO A 128 1.53 -5.00 -4.92
N MET A 129 1.04 -3.84 -5.37
CA MET A 129 -0.15 -3.76 -6.23
C MET A 129 0.12 -4.31 -7.64
N LEU A 130 1.30 -4.03 -8.20
CA LEU A 130 1.74 -4.57 -9.49
C LEU A 130 1.84 -6.11 -9.46
N TYR A 131 2.24 -6.68 -8.31
CA TYR A 131 2.23 -8.13 -8.12
C TYR A 131 0.84 -8.74 -8.31
N LEU A 132 -0.24 -8.06 -7.88
CA LEU A 132 -1.61 -8.55 -8.06
C LEU A 132 -1.97 -8.68 -9.54
N VAL A 133 -1.53 -7.74 -10.39
CA VAL A 133 -1.74 -7.80 -11.84
C VAL A 133 -0.91 -8.92 -12.46
N GLU A 134 0.38 -8.97 -12.14
CA GLU A 134 1.33 -9.95 -12.68
C GLU A 134 0.89 -11.40 -12.39
N HIS A 135 0.33 -11.64 -11.20
CA HIS A 135 -0.09 -12.96 -10.75
C HIS A 135 -1.59 -13.22 -10.97
N GLY A 136 -2.30 -12.32 -11.65
CA GLY A 136 -3.68 -12.53 -12.10
C GLY A 136 -4.76 -12.39 -11.03
N PHE A 137 -4.45 -11.84 -9.86
CA PHE A 137 -5.43 -11.55 -8.79
C PHE A 137 -6.35 -10.37 -9.15
N ALA A 138 -5.79 -9.35 -9.81
CA ALA A 138 -6.50 -8.17 -10.29
C ALA A 138 -6.43 -8.07 -11.82
N ASP A 139 -7.32 -7.29 -12.42
CA ASP A 139 -7.23 -6.96 -13.84
C ASP A 139 -6.19 -5.86 -14.14
N GLY A 140 -5.97 -5.60 -15.43
CA GLY A 140 -5.02 -4.57 -15.89
C GLY A 140 -5.48 -3.13 -15.64
N GLY A 141 -6.74 -2.92 -15.26
CA GLY A 141 -7.24 -1.61 -14.84
C GLY A 141 -6.53 -1.09 -13.60
N LEU A 142 -6.02 -1.98 -12.74
CA LEU A 142 -5.22 -1.60 -11.58
C LEU A 142 -3.93 -0.88 -12.00
N GLU A 143 -3.26 -1.38 -13.04
CA GLU A 143 -2.03 -0.76 -13.54
C GLU A 143 -2.32 0.61 -14.15
N VAL A 144 -3.44 0.74 -14.88
CA VAL A 144 -3.90 2.03 -15.41
C VAL A 144 -4.17 3.03 -14.27
N LEU A 145 -4.83 2.59 -13.20
CA LEU A 145 -5.08 3.42 -12.02
C LEU A 145 -3.77 3.86 -11.34
N ILE A 146 -2.80 2.95 -11.21
CA ILE A 146 -1.46 3.29 -10.70
C ILE A 146 -0.81 4.38 -11.56
N ASP A 147 -0.85 4.23 -12.89
CA ASP A 147 -0.28 5.21 -13.82
C ASP A 147 -0.98 6.58 -13.74
N GLU A 148 -2.27 6.60 -13.42
CA GLU A 148 -3.00 7.84 -13.16
C GLU A 148 -2.57 8.50 -11.85
N GLN A 149 -2.44 7.71 -10.76
CA GLN A 149 -1.97 8.24 -9.49
C GLN A 149 -0.55 8.80 -9.59
N MET A 150 0.34 8.11 -10.31
CA MET A 150 1.72 8.55 -10.54
C MET A 150 1.84 9.92 -11.23
N LYS A 151 0.83 10.39 -11.96
CA LYS A 151 0.83 11.73 -12.58
C LYS A 151 0.57 12.84 -11.56
N THR A 152 -0.06 12.51 -10.44
CA THR A 152 -0.46 13.45 -9.39
C THR A 152 0.35 13.30 -8.11
N THR A 153 1.09 12.21 -7.94
CA THR A 153 1.97 11.99 -6.79
C THR A 153 3.07 13.04 -6.76
N ASP A 154 3.08 13.84 -5.71
CA ASP A 154 4.25 14.67 -5.38
C ASP A 154 5.31 13.80 -4.73
N ILE A 155 6.34 13.45 -5.50
CA ILE A 155 7.42 12.58 -5.01
C ILE A 155 8.37 13.32 -4.07
N THR A 156 8.34 14.66 -4.05
CA THR A 156 9.25 15.48 -3.24
C THR A 156 8.90 15.49 -1.76
N SER A 157 7.67 15.10 -1.42
CA SER A 157 7.21 14.94 -0.04
C SER A 157 7.58 13.58 0.58
N LEU A 158 8.29 12.71 -0.15
CA LEU A 158 8.61 11.35 0.26
C LEU A 158 10.08 11.26 0.72
N PRO A 159 10.36 11.37 2.03
CA PRO A 159 11.71 11.57 2.58
C PRO A 159 12.69 10.42 2.29
N TYR A 160 12.17 9.23 1.97
CA TYR A 160 12.98 8.05 1.66
C TYR A 160 13.13 7.79 0.15
N ILE A 161 12.55 8.65 -0.69
CA ILE A 161 12.60 8.58 -2.16
C ILE A 161 13.31 9.82 -2.73
N THR A 162 13.14 10.98 -2.10
CA THR A 162 13.85 12.23 -2.44
C THR A 162 14.44 12.84 -1.17
N GLN A 163 15.74 13.17 -1.21
CA GLN A 163 16.31 14.11 -0.23
C GLN A 163 16.12 15.53 -0.76
N GLU A 164 15.69 16.44 0.12
CA GLU A 164 15.89 17.89 -0.08
C GLU A 164 17.39 18.23 -0.18
#